data_AF-A0A2V9WIS1-F1
#
_entry.id   AF-A0A2V9WIS1-F1
#
_cell.length_a   1.000
_cell.length_b   1.000
_cell.length_c   1.000
_cell.angle_alpha   90.00
_cell.angle_beta   90.00
_cell.angle_gamma   90.00
#
_symmetry.space_group_name_H-M   'P 1'
#
loop_
_entity.id
_entity.type
_entity.pdbx_description
1 polymer ?
#
loop_
_entity_poly.entity_id
_entity_poly.type
_entity_poly.pdbx_seq_one_letter_code
_entity_poly.pdbx_strand_id
1 'polypeptide(L)' 'MLDKQQTWIEKYRAALLETDPTRQLERIEEAYSAIQGHAEESRAQRFEKEALDDARLILRLLREESLGRASSPWL' A
#
# COMPACT_ATOMS: atom_id res chain seq x y z
N MET A 1 24.87 6.29 -8.32
CA MET A 1 23.45 5.98 -8.59
C MET A 1 22.79 5.86 -7.24
N LEU A 2 22.01 6.85 -6.81
CA LEU A 2 21.25 6.70 -5.55
C LEU A 2 20.15 5.67 -5.84
N ASP A 3 20.30 4.47 -5.31
CA ASP A 3 19.18 3.57 -5.06
C ASP A 3 18.17 4.35 -4.23
N LYS A 4 17.20 4.96 -4.90
CA LYS A 4 16.05 5.58 -4.24
C LYS A 4 15.26 4.42 -3.65
N GLN A 5 15.58 4.03 -2.42
CA GLN A 5 14.64 3.34 -1.56
C GLN A 5 13.36 4.18 -1.59
N GLN A 6 12.36 3.68 -2.30
CA GLN A 6 11.07 4.36 -2.39
C GLN A 6 10.46 4.35 -0.99
N THR A 7 10.08 5.53 -0.52
CA THR A 7 9.44 5.69 0.78
C THR A 7 8.11 4.95 0.80
N TRP A 8 7.62 4.57 1.99
CA TRP A 8 6.31 3.93 2.14
C TRP A 8 5.18 4.74 1.49
N ILE A 9 5.30 6.07 1.47
CA ILE A 9 4.36 7.00 0.81
C ILE A 9 4.33 6.78 -0.70
N GLU A 10 5.48 6.60 -1.34
CA GLU A 10 5.56 6.37 -2.79
C GLU A 10 4.95 5.02 -3.17
N LYS A 11 5.24 3.98 -2.38
CA LYS A 11 4.65 2.65 -2.56
C LYS A 11 3.13 2.67 -2.34
N TYR A 12 2.68 3.36 -1.29
CA TYR A 12 1.26 3.56 -1.02
C TYR A 12 0.55 4.27 -2.19
N ARG A 13 1.11 5.37 -2.70
CA ARG A 13 0.56 6.09 -3.87
C ARG A 13 0.53 5.22 -5.12
N ALA A 14 1.56 4.41 -5.34
CA ALA A 14 1.60 3.50 -6.49
C ALA A 14 0.48 2.45 -6.41
N ALA A 15 0.16 1.94 -5.23
CA ALA A 15 -0.98 1.03 -5.04
C ALA A 15 -2.33 1.70 -5.35
N LEU A 16 -2.53 2.94 -4.92
CA LEU A 16 -3.76 3.70 -5.16
C LEU A 16 -3.99 4.03 -6.64
N LEU A 17 -2.91 4.29 -7.39
CA LEU A 17 -2.99 4.73 -8.78
C LEU A 17 -2.94 3.57 -9.79
N GLU A 18 -2.65 2.35 -9.34
CA GLU A 18 -2.64 1.19 -10.23
C GLU A 18 -4.07 0.84 -10.66
N THR A 19 -4.25 0.61 -11.95
CA THR A 19 -5.57 0.37 -12.57
C THR A 19 -5.77 -1.09 -12.96
N ASP A 20 -4.69 -1.83 -13.17
CA ASP A 20 -4.75 -3.27 -13.40
C ASP A 20 -5.00 -3.98 -12.06
N PRO A 21 -6.13 -4.69 -11.87
CA PRO A 21 -6.46 -5.30 -10.59
C PRO A 21 -5.46 -6.35 -10.12
N THR A 22 -4.79 -7.05 -11.04
CA THR A 22 -3.79 -8.07 -10.68
C THR A 22 -2.51 -7.41 -10.20
N ARG A 23 -2.02 -6.40 -10.94
CA ARG A 23 -0.84 -5.62 -10.53
C ARG A 23 -1.11 -4.78 -9.29
N GLN A 24 -2.34 -4.34 -9.09
CA GLN A 24 -2.74 -3.58 -7.91
C GLN A 24 -2.55 -4.42 -6.64
N LEU A 25 -2.80 -5.72 -6.69
CA LEU A 25 -2.53 -6.63 -5.57
C LEU A 25 -1.04 -6.68 -5.22
N GLU A 26 -0.17 -6.77 -6.22
CA GLU A 26 1.29 -6.75 -6.01
C GLU A 26 1.73 -5.41 -5.39
N ARG A 27 1.22 -4.29 -5.91
CA ARG A 27 1.55 -2.95 -5.38
C ARG A 27 1.03 -2.72 -3.97
N ILE A 28 -0.13 -3.28 -3.63
CA ILE A 28 -0.66 -3.26 -2.26
C ILE A 28 0.30 -3.99 -1.31
N GLU A 29 0.82 -5.15 -1.71
CA GLU A 29 1.77 -5.93 -0.89
C GLU A 29 3.10 -5.19 -0.68
N GLU A 30 3.63 -4.56 -1.73
CA GLU A 30 4.80 -3.68 -1.62
C GLU A 30 4.56 -2.52 -0.65
N ALA A 31 3.39 -1.88 -0.71
CA ALA A 31 3.02 -0.79 0.18
C ALA A 31 2.87 -1.24 1.64
N TYR A 32 2.26 -2.39 1.89
CA TYR A 32 2.16 -2.97 3.23
C TYR A 32 3.55 -3.24 3.84
N SER A 33 4.44 -3.85 3.05
CA SER A 33 5.79 -4.17 3.50
C SER A 33 6.58 -2.90 3.84
N ALA A 34 6.47 -1.87 3.01
CA ALA A 34 7.13 -0.58 3.26
C ALA A 34 6.57 0.15 4.49
N ILE A 35 5.25 0.13 4.68
CA ILE A 35 4.60 0.69 5.88
C ILE A 35 5.02 -0.05 7.15
N GLN A 36 5.14 -1.37 7.09
CA GLN A 36 5.60 -2.16 8.23
C GLN A 36 7.05 -1.84 8.59
N GLY A 37 7.96 -1.86 7.61
CA GLY A 37 9.36 -1.51 7.84
C GLY A 37 9.51 -0.09 8.42
N HIS A 38 8.76 0.87 7.88
CA HIS A 38 8.77 2.25 8.40
C HIS A 38 8.23 2.36 9.83
N ALA A 39 7.20 1.59 10.18
CA ALA A 39 6.65 1.55 11.54
C ALA A 39 7.62 0.93 12.56
N GLU A 40 8.46 -0.01 12.14
CA GLU A 40 9.46 -0.66 12.98
C GLU A 40 10.70 0.22 13.18
N GLU A 41 11.11 0.97 12.14
CA GLU A 41 12.25 1.90 12.18
C GLU A 41 11.93 3.22 12.89
N SER A 42 10.71 3.73 12.73
CA SER A 42 10.29 4.98 13.33
C SER A 42 9.67 4.72 14.71
N ARG A 43 10.21 5.35 15.77
CA ARG A 43 9.47 5.55 17.05
C ARG A 43 8.31 6.52 16.79
N ALA A 44 7.33 6.05 16.02
CA ALA A 44 6.35 6.89 15.37
C ALA A 44 5.64 7.78 16.40
N GLN A 45 5.64 9.08 16.12
CA GLN A 45 4.83 10.02 16.89
C GLN A 45 3.36 9.67 16.70
N ARG A 46 2.49 10.03 17.66
CA ARG A 46 1.07 9.64 17.64
C ARG A 46 0.37 9.88 16.29
N PHE A 47 0.64 11.04 15.66
CA PHE A 47 0.09 11.38 14.34
C PHE A 47 0.61 10.50 13.21
N GLU A 48 1.90 10.12 13.25
CA GLU A 48 2.48 9.23 12.25
C GLU A 48 1.91 7.82 12.38
N LYS A 49 1.68 7.35 13.61
CA LYS A 49 0.99 6.09 13.85
C LYS A 49 -0.43 6.09 13.28
N GLU A 50 -1.20 7.13 13.53
CA GLU A 50 -2.56 7.28 12.98
C GLU A 50 -2.54 7.24 11.44
N ALA A 51 -1.61 7.95 10.80
CA ALA A 51 -1.46 7.93 9.35
C ALA A 51 -1.08 6.54 8.79
N LEU A 52 -0.21 5.79 9.49
CA LEU A 52 0.18 4.43 9.07
C LEU A 52 -0.99 3.45 9.24
N ASP A 53 -1.79 3.60 10.30
CA ASP A 53 -2.97 2.76 10.54
C ASP A 53 -4.08 3.05 9.51
N ASP A 54 -4.31 4.33 9.18
CA ASP A 54 -5.23 4.74 8.10
C ASP A 54 -4.78 4.18 6.75
N ALA A 55 -3.49 4.30 6.42
CA ALA A 55 -2.94 3.76 5.18
C ALA A 55 -3.14 2.23 5.08
N ARG A 56 -2.93 1.50 6.18
CA ARG A 56 -3.19 0.05 6.24
C ARG A 56 -4.66 -0.30 6.05
N LEU A 57 -5.57 0.48 6.62
CA LEU A 57 -7.00 0.28 6.44
C LEU A 57 -7.39 0.47 4.96
N ILE A 58 -6.92 1.55 4.34
CA ILE A 58 -7.21 1.85 2.94
C ILE A 58 -6.66 0.75 2.02
N LEU A 59 -5.42 0.29 2.24
CA LEU A 59 -4.84 -0.80 1.47
C LEU A 59 -5.63 -2.12 1.61
N ARG A 60 -6.22 -2.38 2.78
CA ARG A 60 -7.05 -3.57 3.00
C ARG A 60 -8.31 -3.51 2.14
N LEU A 61 -9.01 -2.38 2.17
CA LEU A 61 -10.22 -2.18 1.39
C LEU A 61 -9.92 -2.27 -0.12
N LEU A 62 -8.82 -1.65 -0.55
CA LEU A 62 -8.39 -1.71 -1.95
C LEU A 62 -8.06 -3.14 -2.39
N ARG A 63 -7.48 -3.97 -1.50
CA ARG A 63 -7.20 -5.38 -1.77
C ARG A 63 -8.48 -6.18 -1.97
N GLU A 64 -9.47 -5.99 -1.11
CA GLU A 64 -10.76 -6.68 -1.20
C GLU A 64 -11.47 -6.32 -2.52
N GLU A 65 -11.45 -5.04 -2.90
CA GLU A 65 -11.97 -4.57 -4.19
C GLU A 65 -11.21 -5.16 -5.38
N SER A 66 -9.88 -5.14 -5.33
CA SER A 66 -9.01 -5.66 -6.39
C SER A 66 -9.20 -7.17 -6.59
N LEU A 67 -9.35 -7.94 -5.51
CA LEU A 67 -9.67 -9.37 -5.58
C LEU A 67 -11.03 -9.61 -6.22
N GLY A 68 -12.03 -8.80 -5.89
CA GLY A 68 -13.36 -8.83 -6.52
C GLY A 68 -13.27 -8.59 -8.03
N ARG A 69 -12.55 -7.55 -8.45
CA ARG A 69 -12.32 -7.22 -9.86
C ARG A 69 -11.52 -8.30 -10.60
N ALA A 70 -10.44 -8.80 -10.01
CA ALA A 70 -9.60 -9.83 -10.62
C ALA A 70 -10.36 -11.17 -10.80
N SER A 71 -11.29 -11.47 -9.89
CA SER A 71 -12.11 -12.68 -9.95
C SER A 71 -13.31 -12.55 -10.91
N SER A 72 -13.69 -11.33 -11.28
CA SER A 72 -14.84 -11.03 -12.16
C SER A 72 -14.43 -10.11 -13.32
N PRO A 73 -13.69 -10.62 -14.32
CA PRO A 73 -13.16 -9.81 -15.43
C PRO A 73 -14.21 -9.27 -16.41
N TRP A 74 -15.51 -9.49 -16.15
CA TRP A 74 -16.63 -9.16 -17.05
C TRP A 74 -17.62 -8.12 -16.50
N LEU A 75 -17.29 -7.44 -15.39
CA LEU A 75 -17.93 -6.21 -14.93
C LEU A 75 -17.04 -5.01 -15.28
#